data_AF-A0A0X3UXZ3-F1
#
_entry.id   AF-A0A0X3UXZ3-F1
#
_cell.length_a   1.000
_cell.length_b   1.000
_cell.length_c   1.000
_cell.angle_alpha   90.00
_cell.angle_beta   90.00
_cell.angle_gamma   90.00
#
_symmetry.space_group_name_H-M   'P 1'
#
loop_
_entity.id
_entity.type
_entity.pdbx_description
1 polymer ?
#
loop_
_entity_poly.entity_id
_entity_poly.type
_entity_poly.pdbx_seq_one_letter_code
_entity_poly.pdbx_strand_id
1 'polypeptide(L)'
;MASKEYGVDLDALDQLVKELNQVLKDMGGPKDKAKNQTYLPDNALGKGFSERDRMHKAHNDMKDFIQTQIVDKIEGLIDDFGKKSKQTKDAYADAEHNNTMK
;
A
#
# COMPACT_ATOMS: atom_id res chain seq x y z
N MET A 1 19.93 -26.11 22.97
CA MET A 1 18.54 -25.68 23.19
C MET A 1 18.33 -24.26 22.64
N ALA A 2 18.53 -24.04 21.34
CA ALA A 2 18.35 -22.72 20.71
C ALA A 2 17.65 -22.79 19.33
N SER A 3 17.31 -23.99 18.86
CA SER A 3 16.79 -24.24 17.50
C SER A 3 15.26 -24.32 17.41
N LYS A 4 14.53 -24.09 18.52
CA LYS A 4 13.08 -24.30 18.57
C LYS A 4 12.24 -23.02 18.56
N GLU A 5 12.85 -21.86 18.87
CA GLU A 5 12.18 -20.55 18.78
C GLU A 5 12.39 -19.84 17.43
N TYR A 6 13.50 -20.12 16.74
CA TYR A 6 13.85 -19.43 15.48
C TYR A 6 13.08 -19.93 14.24
N GLY A 7 12.48 -21.12 14.30
CA GLY A 7 11.77 -21.72 13.15
C GLY A 7 10.33 -21.23 12.94
N VAL A 8 9.80 -20.36 13.82
CA VAL A 8 8.36 -20.03 13.84
C VAL A 8 8.00 -18.73 13.10
N ASP A 9 8.94 -17.81 12.91
CA ASP A 9 8.57 -16.47 12.40
C ASP A 9 8.81 -16.25 10.90
N LEU A 10 9.51 -17.14 10.20
CA LEU A 10 9.75 -16.97 8.76
C LEU A 10 8.52 -17.26 7.89
N ASP A 11 7.76 -18.30 8.24
CA ASP A 11 6.51 -18.63 7.56
C ASP A 11 5.43 -17.56 7.81
N ALA A 12 5.39 -17.01 9.03
CA ALA A 12 4.51 -15.91 9.39
C ALA A 12 4.85 -14.62 8.62
N LEU A 13 6.13 -14.31 8.45
CA LEU A 13 6.59 -13.20 7.59
C LEU A 13 6.19 -13.40 6.13
N ASP A 14 6.34 -14.61 5.58
CA ASP A 14 5.93 -14.92 4.21
C ASP A 14 4.41 -14.81 4.02
N GLN A 15 3.62 -15.24 5.02
CA GLN A 15 2.17 -15.09 5.00
C GLN A 15 1.76 -13.61 5.06
N LEU A 16 2.37 -12.82 5.95
CA LEU A 16 2.12 -11.39 6.07
C LEU A 16 2.45 -10.64 4.78
N VAL A 17 3.57 -10.95 4.12
CA VAL A 17 3.92 -10.35 2.81
C VAL A 17 2.90 -10.72 1.74
N LYS A 18 2.36 -11.96 1.74
CA LYS A 18 1.29 -12.35 0.81
C LYS A 18 0.01 -11.56 1.05
N GLU A 19 -0.41 -11.42 2.30
CA GLU A 19 -1.62 -10.67 2.68
C GLU A 19 -1.48 -9.19 2.31
N LEU A 20 -0.31 -8.58 2.57
CA LEU A 20 -0.04 -7.19 2.18
C LEU A 20 -0.04 -7.00 0.65
N ASN A 21 0.53 -7.94 -0.11
CA ASN A 21 0.47 -7.90 -1.57
C ASN A 21 -0.97 -8.05 -2.09
N GLN A 22 -1.81 -8.84 -1.41
CA GLN A 22 -3.22 -8.96 -1.76
C GLN A 22 -3.96 -7.64 -1.52
N VAL A 23 -3.74 -6.98 -0.39
CA VAL A 23 -4.29 -5.64 -0.11
C VAL A 23 -3.85 -4.62 -1.17
N LEU A 24 -2.57 -4.63 -1.58
CA LEU A 24 -2.08 -3.76 -2.66
C LEU A 24 -2.83 -4.02 -3.97
N LYS A 25 -3.06 -5.30 -4.31
CA LYS A 25 -3.77 -5.70 -5.52
C LYS A 25 -5.24 -5.26 -5.49
N ASP A 26 -5.89 -5.43 -4.34
CA ASP A 26 -7.27 -5.03 -4.11
C ASP A 26 -7.42 -3.50 -4.12
N MET A 27 -6.38 -2.76 -3.72
CA MET A 27 -6.33 -1.29 -3.81
C MET A 27 -6.14 -0.75 -5.22
N GLY A 28 -5.69 -1.56 -6.19
CA GLY A 28 -5.57 -1.13 -7.59
C GLY A 28 -6.90 -0.63 -8.17
N GLY A 29 -8.01 -1.28 -7.80
CA GLY A 29 -9.35 -0.86 -8.20
C GLY A 29 -9.72 0.53 -7.66
N PRO A 30 -9.76 0.76 -6.34
CA PRO A 30 -9.98 2.07 -5.74
C PRO A 30 -9.05 3.17 -6.26
N LYS A 31 -7.76 2.87 -6.48
CA LYS A 31 -6.79 3.79 -7.09
C LYS A 31 -7.22 4.22 -8.49
N ASP A 32 -7.54 3.26 -9.36
CA ASP A 32 -7.98 3.55 -10.72
C ASP A 32 -9.32 4.28 -10.75
N LYS A 33 -10.25 3.94 -9.85
CA LYS A 33 -11.52 4.64 -9.72
C LYS A 33 -11.31 6.09 -9.27
N ALA A 34 -10.54 6.31 -8.21
CA ALA A 34 -10.23 7.64 -7.72
C ALA A 34 -9.52 8.47 -8.80
N LYS A 35 -8.52 7.92 -9.48
CA LYS A 35 -7.73 8.64 -10.48
C LYS A 35 -8.52 8.96 -11.76
N ASN A 36 -9.24 7.96 -12.30
CA ASN A 36 -9.78 8.00 -13.67
C ASN A 36 -11.31 8.08 -13.74
N GLN A 37 -12.04 7.58 -12.74
CA GLN A 37 -13.51 7.44 -12.81
C GLN A 37 -14.27 8.52 -12.03
N THR A 38 -13.60 9.30 -11.18
CA THR A 38 -14.23 10.41 -10.44
C THR A 38 -14.06 11.76 -11.13
N TYR A 39 -13.65 11.83 -12.40
CA TYR A 39 -13.45 13.12 -13.04
C TYR A 39 -14.77 13.93 -13.13
N LEU A 40 -14.76 15.14 -12.57
CA LEU A 40 -15.85 16.10 -12.66
C LEU A 40 -15.46 17.23 -13.64
N PRO A 41 -16.06 17.29 -14.84
CA PRO A 41 -15.80 18.39 -15.77
C PRO A 41 -16.28 19.73 -15.21
N ASP A 42 -15.53 20.80 -15.47
CA ASP A 42 -15.86 22.16 -14.99
C ASP A 42 -17.30 22.59 -15.31
N ASN A 43 -17.83 22.20 -16.47
CA ASN A 43 -19.17 22.57 -16.91
C ASN A 43 -20.27 21.61 -16.46
N ALA A 44 -19.94 20.50 -15.78
CA ALA A 44 -20.91 19.48 -15.38
C ALA A 44 -21.90 19.98 -14.31
N LEU A 45 -21.48 20.97 -13.52
CA LEU A 45 -22.29 21.57 -12.47
C LEU A 45 -23.07 22.82 -12.93
N GLY A 46 -23.06 23.17 -14.22
CA GLY A 46 -23.72 24.38 -14.73
C GLY A 46 -22.79 25.59 -14.84
N LYS A 47 -23.34 26.78 -15.15
CA LYS A 47 -22.58 28.02 -15.39
C LYS A 47 -23.18 29.19 -14.61
N GLY A 48 -22.32 30.13 -14.18
CA GLY A 48 -22.74 31.44 -13.70
C GLY A 48 -23.01 31.58 -12.20
N PHE A 49 -22.55 30.65 -11.35
CA PHE A 49 -22.69 30.75 -9.90
C PHE A 49 -21.46 30.24 -9.15
N SER A 50 -21.17 30.87 -8.01
CA SER A 50 -19.92 30.70 -7.25
C SER A 50 -19.80 29.36 -6.52
N GLU A 51 -20.94 28.75 -6.20
CA GLU A 51 -21.08 27.47 -5.53
C GLU A 51 -20.53 26.33 -6.39
N ARG A 52 -20.54 26.51 -7.71
CA ARG A 52 -19.91 25.61 -8.68
C ARG A 52 -18.43 25.46 -8.42
N ASP A 53 -17.72 26.58 -8.28
CA ASP A 53 -16.27 26.60 -8.08
C ASP A 53 -15.91 25.98 -6.74
N ARG A 54 -16.71 26.25 -5.70
CA ARG A 54 -16.54 25.65 -4.38
C ARG A 54 -16.75 24.14 -4.41
N MET A 55 -17.79 23.66 -5.07
CA MET A 55 -18.11 22.23 -5.16
C MET A 55 -17.07 21.50 -6.02
N HIS A 56 -16.66 22.07 -7.15
CA HIS A 56 -15.63 21.50 -8.01
C HIS A 56 -14.27 21.44 -7.30
N LYS A 57 -13.89 22.50 -6.59
CA LYS A 57 -12.70 22.51 -5.74
C LYS A 57 -12.78 21.44 -4.65
N ALA A 58 -13.87 21.38 -3.90
CA ALA A 58 -14.05 20.39 -2.83
C ALA A 58 -14.00 18.95 -3.36
N HIS A 59 -14.56 18.70 -4.55
CA HIS A 59 -14.48 17.43 -5.23
C HIS A 59 -13.02 17.06 -5.57
N ASN A 60 -12.25 17.98 -6.15
CA ASN A 60 -10.84 17.75 -6.47
C ASN A 60 -9.99 17.56 -5.22
N ASP A 61 -10.20 18.38 -4.18
CA ASP A 61 -9.51 18.25 -2.89
C ASP A 61 -9.75 16.85 -2.28
N MET A 62 -10.98 16.32 -2.37
CA MET A 62 -11.30 14.97 -1.90
C MET A 62 -10.64 13.88 -2.75
N LYS A 63 -10.65 14.03 -4.07
CA LYS A 63 -9.96 13.10 -4.99
C LYS A 63 -8.47 13.02 -4.65
N ASP A 64 -7.82 14.18 -4.49
CA ASP A 64 -6.40 14.28 -4.18
C ASP A 64 -6.09 13.71 -2.80
N PHE A 65 -6.97 13.92 -1.81
CA PHE A 65 -6.84 13.31 -0.49
C PHE A 65 -6.88 11.78 -0.56
N ILE A 66 -7.87 11.21 -1.26
CA ILE A 66 -7.98 9.75 -1.41
C ILE A 66 -6.74 9.18 -2.10
N GLN A 67 -6.26 9.84 -3.16
CA GLN A 67 -5.09 9.36 -3.90
C GLN A 67 -3.81 9.45 -3.06
N THR A 68 -3.52 10.64 -2.50
CA THR A 68 -2.20 10.91 -1.90
C THR A 68 -2.10 10.50 -0.43
N GLN A 69 -3.19 10.64 0.34
CA GLN A 69 -3.15 10.40 1.79
C GLN A 69 -3.58 8.99 2.17
N ILE A 70 -4.33 8.30 1.31
CA ILE A 70 -4.81 6.95 1.59
C ILE A 70 -4.06 5.95 0.71
N VAL A 71 -4.27 6.01 -0.61
CA VAL A 71 -3.73 5.00 -1.54
C VAL A 71 -2.21 4.99 -1.52
N ASP A 72 -1.56 6.13 -1.78
CA ASP A 72 -0.10 6.21 -1.86
C ASP A 72 0.58 5.83 -0.53
N LYS A 73 -0.05 6.15 0.62
CA LYS A 73 0.48 5.78 1.94
C LYS A 73 0.38 4.30 2.22
N ILE A 74 -0.72 3.65 1.84
CA ILE A 74 -0.87 2.21 2.03
C ILE A 74 0.09 1.47 1.09
N GLU A 75 0.25 1.92 -0.16
CA GLU A 75 1.25 1.37 -1.09
C GLU A 75 2.67 1.51 -0.53
N GLY A 76 3.03 2.70 -0.02
CA GLY A 76 4.34 2.93 0.60
C GLY A 76 4.57 2.05 1.83
N LEU A 77 3.57 1.90 2.69
CA LEU A 77 3.68 1.04 3.87
C LEU A 77 3.87 -0.42 3.49
N ILE A 78 3.16 -0.91 2.47
CA ILE A 78 3.31 -2.28 1.96
C ILE A 78 4.70 -2.49 1.36
N ASP A 79 5.20 -1.54 0.56
CA ASP A 79 6.53 -1.63 -0.06
C ASP A 79 7.65 -1.62 1.01
N ASP A 80 7.57 -0.72 1.98
CA ASP A 80 8.53 -0.64 3.09
C ASP A 80 8.54 -1.91 3.93
N PHE A 81 7.35 -2.46 4.23
CA PHE A 81 7.24 -3.68 5.00
C PHE A 81 7.73 -4.90 4.22
N GLY A 82 7.42 -4.99 2.92
CA GLY A 82 7.92 -6.03 2.03
C GLY A 82 9.45 -6.03 1.92
N LYS A 83 10.06 -4.84 1.76
CA LYS A 83 11.52 -4.68 1.74
C LYS A 83 12.16 -5.11 3.06
N LYS A 84 11.64 -4.64 4.20
CA LYS A 84 12.17 -4.99 5.53
C LYS A 84 12.02 -6.48 5.82
N SER A 85 10.86 -7.06 5.52
CA SER A 85 10.61 -8.50 5.70
C SER A 85 11.58 -9.35 4.89
N LYS A 86 11.83 -8.96 3.62
CA LYS A 86 12.80 -9.66 2.77
C LYS A 86 14.23 -9.57 3.32
N GLN A 87 14.66 -8.37 3.71
CA GLN A 87 15.98 -8.17 4.33
C GLN A 87 16.18 -9.02 5.58
N THR A 88 15.15 -9.07 6.45
CA THR A 88 15.15 -9.91 7.63
C THR A 88 15.31 -11.38 7.24
N LYS A 89 14.47 -11.89 6.34
CA LYS A 89 14.53 -13.27 5.86
C LYS A 89 15.90 -13.64 5.28
N ASP A 90 16.45 -12.81 4.42
CA ASP A 90 17.77 -13.03 3.80
C ASP A 90 18.86 -13.12 4.88
N ALA A 91 18.84 -12.23 5.88
CA ALA A 91 19.78 -12.25 6.99
C ALA A 91 19.66 -13.52 7.86
N TYR A 92 18.43 -14.03 8.06
CA TYR A 92 18.20 -15.29 8.78
C TYR A 92 18.67 -16.51 7.98
N ALA A 93 18.41 -16.54 6.67
CA ALA A 93 18.87 -17.63 5.80
C ALA A 93 20.41 -17.71 5.75
N ASP A 94 21.08 -16.56 5.69
CA ASP A 94 22.54 -16.48 5.74
C ASP A 94 23.09 -16.95 7.10
N ALA A 95 22.40 -16.62 8.20
CA ALA A 95 22.78 -17.08 9.54
C ALA A 95 22.62 -18.61 9.69
N GLU A 96 21.52 -19.20 9.21
CA GLU A 96 21.33 -20.66 9.19
C GLU A 96 22.35 -21.37 8.32
N HIS A 97 22.61 -20.86 7.11
CA HIS A 97 23.61 -21.42 6.21
C HIS A 97 25.03 -21.39 6.85
N ASN A 98 25.39 -20.31 7.52
CA ASN A 98 26.68 -20.20 8.22
C ASN A 98 26.77 -21.10 9.47
N ASN A 99 25.65 -21.34 10.15
CA ASN A 99 25.61 -22.18 11.35
C ASN A 99 25.56 -23.68 11.02
N THR A 100 25.04 -24.05 9.84
CA THR A 100 25.04 -25.44 9.33
C THR A 100 26.35 -25.84 8.67
N MET A 101 27.24 -24.88 8.36
CA MET A 101 28.59 -25.12 7.82
C MET A 101 29.69 -25.23 8.89
N LYS A 102 29.36 -25.26 10.18
CA LYS A 102 30.28 -25.55 11.30
C LYS A 102 30.01 -26.93 11.89
#